data_AF-A0A2A5RXU7-F1
#
_entry.id   AF-A0A2A5RXU7-F1
#
_cell.length_a   1.000
_cell.length_b   1.000
_cell.length_c   1.000
_cell.angle_alpha   90.00
_cell.angle_beta   90.00
_cell.angle_gamma   90.00
#
_symmetry.space_group_name_H-M   'P 1'
#
loop_
_entity.id
_entity.type
_entity.pdbx_description
1 polymer ?
#
loop_
_entity_poly.entity_id
_entity_poly.type
_entity_poly.pdbx_seq_one_letter_code
_entity_poly.pdbx_strand_id
1 'polypeptide(L)' 'MDRYTKQIITWDLDKHMTVKLVQRTLKKAIASQGETSSIILHSDQGSQYTSNECQTLLEDHGMDI' A
#
# COMPACT_ATOMS: atom_id res chain seq x y z
N MET A 1 2.37 6.66 4.52
CA MET A 1 2.85 8.03 4.82
C MET A 1 3.94 8.34 3.81
N ASP A 2 3.93 9.53 3.22
CA ASP A 2 5.03 9.94 2.34
C ASP A 2 6.30 10.22 3.17
N ARG A 3 7.43 9.63 2.76
CA ARG A 3 8.67 9.67 3.57
C ARG A 3 9.34 11.04 3.51
N TYR A 4 9.15 11.81 2.45
CA TYR A 4 9.76 13.13 2.24
C TYR A 4 8.98 14.24 2.96
N THR A 5 7.72 14.45 2.57
CA THR A 5 6.82 15.49 3.09
C THR A 5 6.26 15.20 4.47
N LYS A 6 6.32 13.93 4.91
CA LYS A 6 5.67 13.44 6.14
C LYS A 6 4.14 13.47 6.09
N GLN A 7 3.54 13.63 4.92
CA GLN A 7 2.08 13.63 4.80
C GLN A 7 1.49 12.23 4.95
N ILE A 8 0.34 12.13 5.63
CA ILE A 8 -0.47 10.92 5.60
C ILE A 8 -1.30 10.92 4.32
N ILE A 9 -1.03 9.96 3.43
CA ILE A 9 -1.72 9.84 2.12
C ILE A 9 -3.14 9.30 2.31
N THR A 10 -3.30 8.23 3.09
CA THR A 10 -4.59 7.59 3.39
C THR A 10 -4.45 6.67 4.60
N TRP A 11 -5.58 6.27 5.17
CA TRP A 11 -5.72 5.26 6.21
C TRP A 11 -7.08 4.57 6.09
N ASP A 12 -7.19 3.38 6.68
CA ASP A 12 -8.44 2.69 6.98
C ASP A 12 -8.33 1.99 8.34
N LEU A 13 -9.48 1.74 8.96
CA LEU A 13 -9.57 1.05 10.24
C LEU A 13 -10.46 -0.19 10.09
N ASP A 14 -10.13 -1.25 10.83
CA ASP A 14 -10.94 -2.45 10.97
C ASP A 14 -10.68 -3.07 12.35
N LYS A 15 -11.54 -4.00 12.78
CA LYS A 15 -11.36 -4.75 14.04
C LYS A 15 -10.17 -5.69 14.00
N HIS A 16 -9.75 -6.11 12.80
CA HIS A 16 -8.69 -7.08 12.59
C HIS A 16 -7.71 -6.64 11.49
N MET A 17 -6.43 -6.89 11.70
CA MET A 17 -5.39 -6.67 10.70
C MET A 17 -5.44 -7.78 9.64
N THR A 18 -6.01 -7.47 8.47
CA THR A 18 -6.22 -8.42 7.37
C THR A 18 -5.57 -7.93 6.08
N VAL A 19 -5.25 -8.85 5.18
CA VAL A 19 -4.79 -8.53 3.81
C VAL A 19 -5.79 -7.60 3.10
N LYS A 20 -7.10 -7.83 3.27
CA LYS A 20 -8.14 -6.99 2.66
C LYS A 20 -8.10 -5.54 3.15
N LEU A 21 -7.79 -5.31 4.43
CA LEU A 21 -7.60 -3.97 4.98
C LEU A 21 -6.40 -3.27 4.33
N VAL A 22 -5.28 -3.98 4.17
CA VAL A 22 -4.07 -3.46 3.50
C VAL A 22 -4.38 -3.12 2.04
N GLN A 23 -4.98 -4.05 1.28
CA GLN A 23 -5.35 -3.82 -0.11
C GLN A 23 -6.29 -2.64 -0.29
N ARG A 24 -7.30 -2.47 0.57
CA ARG A 24 -8.22 -1.34 0.51
C ARG A 24 -7.47 -0.02 0.72
N THR A 25 -6.59 0.02 1.70
CA THR A 25 -5.76 1.20 1.99
C THR A 25 -4.82 1.51 0.82
N LEU A 26 -4.15 0.50 0.26
CA LEU A 26 -3.25 0.65 -0.89
C LEU A 26 -3.98 1.18 -2.13
N LYS A 27 -5.16 0.63 -2.46
CA LYS A 27 -5.97 1.12 -3.59
C LYS A 27 -6.36 2.58 -3.43
N LYS A 28 -6.73 3.01 -2.21
CA LYS A 28 -7.00 4.44 -1.91
C LYS A 28 -5.74 5.29 -2.09
N ALA A 29 -4.58 4.78 -1.68
CA ALA A 29 -3.31 5.49 -1.84
C ALA A 29 -2.97 5.66 -3.32
N ILE A 30 -3.00 4.57 -4.09
CA ILE A 30 -2.70 4.57 -5.53
C ILE A 30 -3.64 5.51 -6.28
N ALA A 31 -4.95 5.43 -6.02
CA ALA A 31 -5.94 6.32 -6.65
C ALA A 31 -5.74 7.81 -6.33
N SER A 32 -5.05 8.14 -5.23
CA SER A 32 -4.71 9.52 -4.87
C SER A 32 -3.44 10.04 -5.54
N GLN A 33 -2.64 9.16 -6.15
CA GLN A 33 -1.39 9.49 -6.83
C GLN A 33 -1.59 9.52 -8.35
N GLY A 34 -0.80 10.34 -9.05
CA GLY A 34 -0.83 10.41 -10.51
C GLY A 34 -0.06 9.26 -11.15
N GLU A 35 1.26 9.27 -11.00
CA GLU A 35 2.16 8.22 -11.52
C GLU A 35 2.74 7.41 -10.35
N THR A 36 2.52 6.09 -10.37
CA THR A 36 2.93 5.18 -9.30
C THR A 36 4.15 4.33 -9.62
N SER A 37 4.61 4.34 -10.89
CA SER A 37 5.68 3.50 -11.43
C SER A 37 7.06 3.66 -10.75
N SER A 38 7.24 4.72 -9.96
CA SER A 38 8.46 5.02 -9.21
C SER A 38 8.29 4.99 -7.69
N ILE A 39 7.11 4.58 -7.20
CA ILE A 39 6.80 4.57 -5.77
C ILE A 39 7.17 3.21 -5.17
N ILE A 40 7.94 3.25 -4.08
CA ILE A 40 8.30 2.08 -3.28
C ILE A 40 7.42 2.06 -2.02
N LEU A 41 6.74 0.94 -1.77
CA LEU A 41 5.98 0.72 -0.56
C LEU A 41 6.91 0.29 0.58
N HIS A 42 7.27 1.24 1.46
CA HIS A 42 8.00 0.88 2.67
C HIS A 42 7.07 0.29 3.74
N SER A 43 7.11 -1.03 3.91
CA SER A 43 6.38 -1.78 4.94
C SER A 43 7.32 -2.60 5.82
N ASP A 44 6.82 -3.06 6.97
CA ASP A 44 7.41 -4.20 7.66
C ASP A 44 7.18 -5.52 6.88
N GLN A 45 7.83 -6.59 7.32
CA GLN A 45 7.72 -7.93 6.72
C GLN A 45 6.51 -8.73 7.24
N GLY A 46 5.47 -8.06 7.77
CA GLY A 46 4.25 -8.70 8.24
C GLY A 46 3.52 -9.46 7.13
N SER A 47 2.88 -10.58 7.49
CA SER A 47 2.24 -11.49 6.52
C SER A 47 1.13 -10.84 5.71
N GLN A 48 0.48 -9.79 6.23
CA GLN A 48 -0.54 -9.05 5.49
C GLN A 48 0.08 -8.27 4.32
N TYR A 49 1.27 -7.70 4.51
CA TYR A 49 1.97 -6.90 3.51
C TYR A 49 2.79 -7.76 2.53
N THR A 50 3.30 -8.90 3.00
CA THR A 50 4.04 -9.87 2.17
C THR A 50 3.15 -10.92 1.51
N SER A 51 1.82 -10.81 1.66
CA SER A 51 0.85 -11.69 0.99
C SER A 51 0.92 -11.60 -0.53
N ASN A 52 0.63 -12.71 -1.22
CA ASN A 52 0.60 -12.75 -2.69
C ASN A 52 -0.39 -11.71 -3.24
N GLU A 53 -1.53 -11.53 -2.59
CA GLU A 53 -2.56 -10.60 -3.02
C GLU A 53 -2.12 -9.13 -2.88
N CYS A 54 -1.19 -8.82 -1.98
CA CYS A 54 -0.57 -7.49 -1.91
C CYS A 54 0.55 -7.33 -2.94
N GLN A 55 1.40 -8.35 -3.13
CA GLN A 55 2.47 -8.31 -4.14
C GLN A 55 1.89 -8.12 -5.55
N THR A 56 0.91 -8.93 -5.95
CA THR A 56 0.25 -8.79 -7.26
C THR A 56 -0.40 -7.41 -7.42
N LEU A 57 -1.01 -6.87 -6.36
CA LEU A 57 -1.60 -5.53 -6.41
C LEU A 57 -0.55 -4.43 -6.69
N LEU A 58 0.66 -4.56 -6.13
CA LEU A 58 1.75 -3.61 -6.37
C LEU A 58 2.31 -3.75 -7.78
N GLU A 59 2.57 -4.99 -8.22
CA GLU A 59 3.06 -5.29 -9.57
C GLU A 59 2.12 -4.77 -10.66
N ASP A 60 0.80 -4.96 -10.49
CA ASP A 60 -0.24 -4.46 -11.41
C ASP A 60 -0.20 -2.92 -11.57
N HIS A 61 0.36 -2.20 -10.61
CA HIS A 61 0.48 -0.74 -10.62
C HIS A 61 1.93 -0.26 -10.81
N GLY A 62 2.85 -1.17 -11.17
CA GLY A 62 4.26 -0.88 -11.40
C GLY A 62 5.02 -0.46 -10.14
N MET A 63 4.58 -0.92 -8.97
CA MET A 63 5.18 -0.61 -7.68
C MET A 63 5.92 -1.83 -7.11
N ASP A 64 6.92 -1.56 -6.28
CA ASP A 64 7.66 -2.56 -5.53
C ASP A 64 7.53 -2.35 -4.01
N ILE A 65 7.84 -3.38 -3.23
CA ILE A 65 7.93 -3.35 -1.75
C ILE A 65 9.37 -3.13 -1.27
#